data_AF-A0A072PBV5-F1
#
_entry.id   AF-A0A072PBV5-F1
#
_cell.length_a   1.000
_cell.length_b   1.000
_cell.length_c   1.000
_cell.angle_alpha   90.00
_cell.angle_beta   90.00
_cell.angle_gamma   90.00
#
_symmetry.space_group_name_H-M   'P 1'
#
loop_
_entity.id
_entity.type
_entity.pdbx_description
1 polymer ?
#
loop_
_entity_poly.entity_id
_entity_poly.type
_entity_poly.pdbx_seq_one_letter_code
_entity_poly.pdbx_strand_id
1 'polypeptide(L)'
;MARSLVARKRNIQCRTKVKTGCTTCRIRKVKCDENKPFCQKCVGTGRTCDGYEAPFRFVTNQPTNNAHAGGARLGVGLQLIRPTATEIGPLDIDLLNRYFSTKTIFDVKLSCGEEARQVLQASLTDPPIRHAVLSLRALREDLEASGVVSASSTQQTAGYDYGVQQYCMALGGLASNLSSPDSNGLKSALLCCQVFVSIEQVRGNYTAMAQHIIRGFRIMHQYRARPCLVPADKLVPAHHGRLPLLDLFIIKLFAAPCKFADPPTISDMSGTTVPVSPMSESPDLPRIVPDMRTELTRIATSTVEFLGKVSQIKSVEDAVRLLSEKVALLDSLGSWLTGLELVETEIKPPGPELVSVAFMRLFHVILKIILLGTLDSSPNLNAELRTENDRLQGLANSIGERVKGYRMRSVNRNGREARSKVC
;
A
#
# COMPACT_ATOMS: atom_id res chain seq x y z
N MET A 1 -26.74 33.32 -69.55
CA MET A 1 -25.42 32.85 -69.11
C MET A 1 -25.39 32.86 -67.58
N ALA A 2 -25.66 31.71 -66.95
CA ALA A 2 -25.58 31.56 -65.50
C ALA A 2 -24.19 31.00 -65.14
N ARG A 3 -23.40 31.73 -64.34
CA ARG A 3 -22.12 31.25 -63.80
C ARG A 3 -22.26 30.95 -62.31
N SER A 4 -22.09 29.67 -62.03
CA SER A 4 -22.10 29.00 -60.73
C SER A 4 -21.04 29.55 -59.77
N LEU A 5 -21.45 29.87 -58.53
CA LEU A 5 -20.55 30.10 -57.41
C LEU A 5 -20.32 28.77 -56.68
N VAL A 6 -19.17 28.15 -56.91
CA VAL A 6 -18.74 26.94 -56.21
C VAL A 6 -18.27 27.31 -54.80
N ALA A 7 -19.09 27.02 -53.79
CA ALA A 7 -18.70 27.10 -52.39
C ALA A 7 -17.73 25.96 -52.05
N ARG A 8 -16.47 26.30 -51.76
CA ARG A 8 -15.42 25.37 -51.35
C ARG A 8 -15.72 24.86 -49.94
N LYS A 9 -16.32 23.67 -49.85
CA LYS A 9 -16.63 22.95 -48.59
C LYS A 9 -15.32 22.66 -47.86
N ARG A 10 -15.04 23.37 -46.75
CA ARG A 10 -13.92 23.05 -45.86
C ARG A 10 -14.17 21.67 -45.26
N ASN A 11 -13.29 20.73 -45.59
CA ASN A 11 -13.28 19.39 -45.02
C ASN A 11 -12.87 19.48 -43.54
N ILE A 12 -13.86 19.64 -42.65
CA ILE A 12 -13.64 19.53 -41.21
C ILE A 12 -13.57 18.04 -40.90
N GLN A 13 -12.37 17.49 -41.09
CA GLN A 13 -12.05 16.17 -40.63
C GLN A 13 -12.12 16.20 -39.09
N CYS A 14 -13.12 15.51 -38.54
CA CYS A 14 -13.33 15.35 -37.10
C CYS A 14 -12.13 14.60 -36.51
N ARG A 15 -11.08 15.33 -36.12
CA ARG A 15 -10.00 14.78 -35.30
C ARG A 15 -10.57 14.43 -33.94
N THR A 16 -10.39 13.18 -33.56
CA THR A 16 -10.68 12.65 -32.22
C THR A 16 -10.08 13.56 -31.16
N LYS A 17 -10.92 14.12 -30.29
CA LYS A 17 -10.48 14.97 -29.19
C LYS A 17 -9.61 14.14 -28.26
N VAL A 18 -8.34 14.50 -28.14
CA VAL A 18 -7.42 13.92 -27.16
C VAL A 18 -7.97 14.25 -25.76
N LYS A 19 -8.31 13.22 -24.97
CA LYS A 19 -8.99 13.33 -23.65
C LYS A 19 -8.03 13.69 -22.50
N THR A 20 -6.77 13.99 -22.80
CA THR A 20 -5.66 14.10 -21.85
C THR A 20 -5.32 15.52 -21.41
N GLY A 21 -5.99 16.54 -21.94
CA GLY A 21 -5.77 17.95 -21.55
C GLY A 21 -6.33 18.31 -20.17
N CYS A 22 -5.79 19.37 -19.56
CA CYS A 22 -6.28 19.88 -18.29
C CYS A 22 -7.72 20.40 -18.41
N THR A 23 -8.46 20.40 -17.30
CA THR A 23 -9.88 20.78 -17.23
C THR A 23 -10.09 22.20 -17.77
N THR A 24 -9.22 23.15 -17.40
CA THR A 24 -9.30 24.55 -17.88
C THR A 24 -9.10 24.66 -19.40
N CYS A 25 -8.16 23.92 -20.00
CA CYS A 25 -7.97 23.92 -21.45
C CYS A 25 -9.12 23.25 -22.19
N ARG A 26 -9.75 22.21 -21.59
CA ARG A 26 -10.93 21.55 -22.14
C ARG A 26 -12.14 22.47 -22.14
N ILE A 27 -12.39 23.19 -21.04
CA ILE A 27 -13.44 24.23 -20.95
C ILE A 27 -13.23 25.29 -22.02
N ARG A 28 -11.97 25.76 -22.16
CA ARG A 28 -11.59 26.79 -23.13
C ARG A 28 -11.53 26.30 -24.59
N LYS A 29 -11.71 24.99 -24.84
CA LYS A 29 -11.56 24.35 -26.17
C LYS A 29 -10.22 24.68 -26.86
N VAL A 30 -9.15 24.83 -26.08
CA VAL A 30 -7.78 25.04 -26.58
C VAL A 30 -6.94 23.78 -26.37
N LYS A 31 -6.01 23.49 -27.28
CA LYS A 31 -5.09 22.35 -27.15
C LYS A 31 -4.21 22.53 -25.91
N CYS A 32 -4.29 21.62 -24.95
CA CYS A 32 -3.44 21.61 -23.74
C CYS A 32 -2.00 21.17 -24.09
N ASP A 33 -1.02 21.71 -23.38
CA ASP A 33 0.39 21.31 -23.46
C ASP A 33 0.75 20.14 -22.51
N GLU A 34 -0.20 19.69 -21.69
CA GLU A 34 -0.12 18.48 -20.83
C GLU A 34 0.96 18.48 -19.74
N ASN A 35 1.64 19.62 -19.55
CA ASN A 35 2.55 19.84 -18.43
C ASN A 35 1.83 19.75 -17.07
N LYS A 36 2.43 19.02 -16.13
CA LYS A 36 1.95 18.83 -14.76
C LYS A 36 2.88 19.56 -13.79
N PRO A 37 2.37 20.20 -12.72
CA PRO A 37 0.97 20.18 -12.23
C PRO A 37 0.03 21.15 -12.96
N PHE A 38 0.58 22.16 -13.64
CA PHE A 38 -0.20 23.18 -14.35
C PHE A 38 0.24 23.30 -15.81
N CYS A 39 -0.73 23.51 -16.70
CA CYS A 39 -0.48 23.70 -18.11
C CYS A 39 0.13 25.10 -18.36
N GLN A 40 1.16 25.21 -19.20
CA GLN A 40 1.81 26.49 -19.53
C GLN A 40 0.84 27.47 -20.20
N LYS A 41 -0.16 26.97 -20.94
CA LYS A 41 -1.21 27.82 -21.52
C LYS A 41 -2.17 28.44 -20.50
N CYS A 42 -2.26 27.83 -19.32
CA CYS A 42 -3.09 28.29 -18.24
C CYS A 42 -2.31 29.38 -17.49
N VAL A 43 -1.09 29.02 -17.08
CA VAL A 43 -0.13 29.89 -16.37
C VAL A 43 0.22 31.13 -17.19
N GLY A 44 0.60 30.97 -18.46
CA GLY A 44 0.97 32.09 -19.33
C GLY A 44 -0.19 33.03 -19.68
N THR A 45 -1.44 32.65 -19.39
CA THR A 45 -2.61 33.54 -19.54
C THR A 45 -3.13 34.07 -18.21
N GLY A 46 -2.38 33.90 -17.12
CA GLY A 46 -2.76 34.33 -15.77
C GLY A 46 -3.95 33.58 -15.17
N ARG A 47 -4.29 32.38 -15.67
CA ARG A 47 -5.43 31.59 -15.19
C ARG A 47 -4.97 30.44 -14.31
N THR A 48 -5.71 30.19 -13.24
CA THR A 48 -5.59 28.97 -12.44
C THR A 48 -5.87 27.75 -13.31
N CYS A 49 -4.95 26.79 -13.30
CA CYS A 49 -5.11 25.53 -14.04
C CYS A 49 -5.76 24.50 -13.12
N ASP A 50 -6.99 24.10 -13.42
CA ASP A 50 -7.83 23.18 -12.64
C ASP A 50 -7.37 21.71 -12.73
N GLY A 51 -6.12 21.48 -13.10
CA GLY A 51 -5.50 20.15 -13.20
C GLY A 51 -6.08 19.26 -14.29
N TYR A 52 -5.71 17.99 -14.27
CA TYR A 52 -6.07 16.96 -15.25
C TYR A 52 -7.07 15.98 -14.64
N GLU A 53 -8.05 15.51 -15.41
CA GLU A 53 -8.94 14.41 -14.97
C GLU A 53 -8.12 13.20 -14.54
N ALA A 54 -8.44 12.62 -13.38
CA ALA A 54 -7.77 11.45 -12.86
C ALA A 54 -7.95 10.22 -13.77
N PRO A 55 -7.01 9.27 -13.81
CA PRO A 55 -6.97 8.21 -14.83
C PRO A 55 -8.04 7.12 -14.70
N PHE A 56 -9.04 7.27 -13.82
CA PHE A 56 -10.02 6.22 -13.56
C PHE A 56 -11.17 6.28 -14.57
N ARG A 57 -11.02 5.55 -15.67
CA ARG A 57 -12.16 4.89 -16.33
C ARG A 57 -11.84 3.41 -16.42
N PHE A 58 -12.54 2.60 -15.63
CA PHE A 58 -12.72 1.19 -15.96
C PHE A 58 -14.06 1.01 -16.64
N VAL A 59 -14.05 0.14 -17.65
CA VAL A 59 -15.22 -0.26 -18.44
C VAL A 59 -16.22 -0.91 -17.48
N THR A 60 -17.28 -0.18 -17.16
CA THR A 60 -18.50 -0.81 -16.65
C THR A 60 -19.07 -1.65 -17.79
N ASN A 61 -19.03 -2.98 -17.65
CA ASN A 61 -19.95 -3.82 -18.40
C ASN A 61 -21.36 -3.36 -17.99
N GLN A 62 -22.03 -2.63 -18.88
CA GLN A 62 -23.42 -2.24 -18.71
C GLN A 62 -24.24 -3.52 -18.51
N PRO A 63 -25.02 -3.65 -17.43
CA PRO A 63 -26.14 -4.56 -17.43
C PRO A 63 -27.15 -4.00 -18.45
N THR A 64 -27.48 -4.79 -19.45
CA THR A 64 -28.57 -4.53 -20.37
C THR A 64 -29.86 -4.33 -19.57
N ASN A 65 -30.41 -3.12 -19.63
CA ASN A 65 -31.75 -2.81 -19.16
C ASN A 65 -32.75 -3.68 -19.91
N ASN A 66 -33.33 -4.67 -19.23
CA ASN A 66 -34.65 -5.19 -19.57
C ASN A 66 -35.55 -5.00 -18.35
N ALA A 67 -36.32 -3.91 -18.38
CA ALA A 67 -37.41 -3.65 -17.47
C ALA A 67 -38.54 -4.64 -17.76
N HIS A 68 -38.90 -5.52 -16.83
CA HIS A 68 -40.22 -6.16 -16.77
C HIS A 68 -40.75 -6.07 -15.34
N ALA A 69 -41.99 -5.61 -15.24
CA ALA A 69 -42.73 -5.29 -14.02
C ALA A 69 -43.39 -6.53 -13.39
N GLY A 70 -43.79 -6.37 -12.12
CA GLY A 70 -44.57 -7.33 -11.31
C GLY A 70 -43.70 -7.90 -10.20
N GLY A 71 -43.87 -7.60 -8.91
CA GLY A 71 -45.10 -7.40 -8.16
C GLY A 71 -45.15 -8.48 -7.08
N ALA A 72 -44.87 -8.13 -5.82
CA ALA A 72 -45.42 -8.75 -4.60
C ALA A 72 -44.66 -8.22 -3.37
N ARG A 73 -45.38 -7.45 -2.54
CA ARG A 73 -44.97 -7.09 -1.19
C ARG A 73 -45.16 -8.30 -0.28
N LEU A 74 -44.17 -8.63 0.54
CA LEU A 74 -44.38 -9.28 1.83
C LEU A 74 -43.52 -8.55 2.86
N GLY A 75 -44.22 -7.82 3.73
CA GLY A 75 -43.61 -7.10 4.84
C GLY A 75 -43.22 -8.07 5.93
N VAL A 76 -41.94 -8.06 6.29
CA VAL A 76 -41.47 -8.50 7.61
C VAL A 76 -40.77 -7.28 8.19
N GLY A 77 -41.44 -6.63 9.14
CA GLY A 77 -40.90 -5.51 9.88
C GLY A 77 -39.74 -5.98 10.75
N LEU A 78 -38.52 -5.78 10.28
CA LEU A 78 -37.36 -5.73 11.17
C LEU A 78 -37.29 -4.32 11.74
N GLN A 79 -37.73 -4.22 13.00
CA GLN A 79 -37.53 -3.07 13.86
C GLN A 79 -36.11 -2.52 13.68
N LEU A 80 -36.03 -1.24 13.34
CA LEU A 80 -34.81 -0.47 13.33
C LEU A 80 -34.31 -0.37 14.78
N ILE A 81 -33.51 -1.34 15.21
CA ILE A 81 -32.71 -1.23 16.43
C ILE A 81 -31.73 -0.09 16.17
N ARG A 82 -32.05 1.07 16.73
CA ARG A 82 -31.18 2.23 16.84
C ARG A 82 -29.83 1.75 17.38
N PRO A 83 -28.70 1.89 16.67
CA PRO A 83 -27.42 1.39 17.17
C PRO A 83 -27.06 2.16 18.44
N THR A 84 -27.09 1.48 19.58
CA THR A 84 -26.39 1.91 20.78
C THR A 84 -24.96 2.16 20.37
N ALA A 85 -24.43 3.37 20.63
CA ALA A 85 -23.08 3.75 20.25
C ALA A 85 -22.11 2.64 20.69
N THR A 86 -21.61 1.87 19.74
CA THR A 86 -20.65 0.80 20.01
C THR A 86 -19.34 1.50 20.31
N GLU A 87 -19.06 1.75 21.58
CA GLU A 87 -17.76 2.25 21.99
C GLU A 87 -16.69 1.24 21.54
N ILE A 88 -15.70 1.71 20.78
CA ILE A 88 -14.60 0.86 20.31
C ILE A 88 -13.75 0.50 21.51
N GLY A 89 -13.79 -0.77 21.90
CA GLY A 89 -13.06 -1.27 23.05
C GLY A 89 -11.56 -1.44 22.77
N PRO A 90 -10.70 -1.47 23.80
CA PRO A 90 -9.28 -1.81 23.66
C PRO A 90 -9.05 -3.17 22.98
N LEU A 91 -9.95 -4.14 23.20
CA LEU A 91 -9.89 -5.46 22.59
C LEU A 91 -10.09 -5.42 21.06
N ASP A 92 -11.00 -4.58 20.56
CA ASP A 92 -11.22 -4.42 19.13
C ASP A 92 -9.98 -3.83 18.43
N ILE A 93 -9.31 -2.89 19.12
CA ILE A 93 -8.09 -2.25 18.66
C ILE A 93 -6.95 -3.27 18.58
N ASP A 94 -6.76 -4.06 19.64
CA ASP A 94 -5.72 -5.11 19.66
C ASP A 94 -5.97 -6.17 18.58
N LEU A 95 -7.23 -6.60 18.41
CA LEU A 95 -7.62 -7.56 17.40
C LEU A 95 -7.34 -7.05 15.97
N LEU A 96 -7.72 -5.80 15.66
CA LEU A 96 -7.43 -5.24 14.33
C LEU A 96 -5.94 -5.01 14.12
N ASN A 97 -5.21 -4.55 15.15
CA ASN A 97 -3.76 -4.38 15.11
C ASN A 97 -3.07 -5.72 14.77
N ARG A 98 -3.51 -6.82 15.40
CA ARG A 98 -3.08 -8.18 15.07
C ARG A 98 -3.42 -8.53 13.61
N TYR A 99 -4.60 -8.17 13.14
CA TYR A 99 -5.03 -8.51 11.79
C TYR A 99 -4.29 -7.79 10.66
N PHE A 100 -3.58 -6.70 10.92
CA PHE A 100 -2.85 -5.98 9.88
C PHE A 100 -1.69 -6.76 9.25
N SER A 101 -1.09 -7.75 9.93
CA SER A 101 0.10 -8.45 9.44
C SER A 101 0.06 -9.95 9.64
N THR A 102 0.28 -10.74 8.59
CA THR A 102 0.36 -12.20 8.70
C THR A 102 1.43 -12.70 9.67
N LYS A 103 2.47 -11.89 9.93
CA LYS A 103 3.52 -12.20 10.91
C LYS A 103 2.97 -12.41 12.33
N THR A 104 1.86 -11.78 12.68
CA THR A 104 1.26 -11.90 14.03
C THR A 104 0.59 -13.25 14.27
N ILE A 105 0.40 -14.09 13.24
CA ILE A 105 0.00 -15.49 13.41
C ILE A 105 1.04 -16.23 14.26
N PHE A 106 2.29 -15.76 14.24
CA PHE A 106 3.40 -16.30 15.00
C PHE A 106 3.69 -15.47 16.24
N ASP A 107 2.69 -14.87 16.87
CA ASP A 107 2.79 -14.03 18.07
C ASP A 107 3.80 -12.86 17.98
N VAL A 108 4.06 -12.37 16.77
CA VAL A 108 4.80 -11.12 16.59
C VAL A 108 3.89 -9.97 16.99
N LYS A 109 4.35 -9.10 17.89
CA LYS A 109 3.63 -7.86 18.23
C LYS A 109 3.84 -6.79 17.16
N LEU A 110 2.74 -6.20 16.70
CA LEU A 110 2.76 -5.07 15.76
C LEU A 110 2.50 -3.75 16.52
N SER A 111 3.19 -2.68 16.13
CA SER A 111 3.09 -1.35 16.75
C SER A 111 2.10 -0.41 16.03
N CYS A 112 1.00 -0.97 15.49
CA CYS A 112 -0.01 -0.26 14.71
C CYS A 112 -1.33 0.01 15.47
N GLY A 113 -1.30 0.08 16.81
CA GLY A 113 -2.50 0.26 17.63
C GLY A 113 -3.21 1.60 17.43
N GLU A 114 -2.46 2.66 17.14
CA GLU A 114 -3.01 3.98 16.77
C GLU A 114 -3.76 3.91 15.44
N GLU A 115 -3.14 3.29 14.44
CA GLU A 115 -3.69 3.09 13.11
C GLU A 115 -4.95 2.21 13.17
N ALA A 116 -4.93 1.14 13.96
CA ALA A 116 -6.10 0.29 14.21
C ALA A 116 -7.28 1.08 14.77
N ARG A 117 -7.02 1.91 15.78
CA ARG A 117 -8.05 2.78 16.37
C ARG A 117 -8.60 3.79 15.37
N GLN A 118 -7.75 4.42 14.56
CA GLN A 118 -8.20 5.35 13.53
C GLN A 118 -9.08 4.67 12.47
N VAL A 119 -8.70 3.47 12.02
CA VAL A 119 -9.48 2.67 11.07
C VAL A 119 -10.83 2.29 11.68
N LEU A 120 -10.86 1.80 12.92
CA LEU A 120 -12.11 1.42 13.59
C LEU A 120 -13.04 2.62 13.77
N GLN A 121 -12.52 3.76 14.24
CA GLN A 121 -13.31 4.99 14.40
C GLN A 121 -13.92 5.45 13.08
N ALA A 122 -13.14 5.41 12.00
CA ALA A 122 -13.64 5.79 10.69
C ALA A 122 -14.67 4.78 10.17
N SER A 123 -14.51 3.47 10.42
CA SER A 123 -15.45 2.43 9.99
C SER A 123 -16.88 2.60 10.52
N LEU A 124 -17.05 3.30 11.66
CA LEU A 124 -18.37 3.61 12.21
C LEU A 124 -19.18 4.54 11.31
N THR A 125 -18.51 5.41 10.55
CA THR A 125 -19.16 6.45 9.73
C THR A 125 -18.94 6.27 8.23
N ASP A 126 -17.88 5.57 7.83
CA ASP A 126 -17.46 5.39 6.44
C ASP A 126 -17.70 3.94 5.98
N PRO A 127 -18.69 3.69 5.08
CA PRO A 127 -19.01 2.35 4.61
C PRO A 127 -17.85 1.63 3.87
N PRO A 128 -17.12 2.25 2.94
CA PRO A 128 -15.91 1.64 2.35
C PRO A 128 -14.92 1.10 3.39
N ILE A 129 -14.60 1.87 4.44
CA ILE A 129 -13.70 1.42 5.50
C ILE A 129 -14.31 0.26 6.28
N ARG A 130 -15.61 0.33 6.59
CA ARG A 130 -16.31 -0.76 7.28
C ARG A 130 -16.23 -2.07 6.53
N HIS A 131 -16.52 -2.05 5.22
CA HIS A 131 -16.39 -3.22 4.36
C HIS A 131 -14.94 -3.73 4.30
N ALA A 132 -13.95 -2.83 4.28
CA ALA A 132 -12.55 -3.22 4.32
C ALA A 132 -12.19 -3.95 5.63
N VAL A 133 -12.64 -3.44 6.79
CA VAL A 133 -12.41 -4.07 8.10
C VAL A 133 -13.08 -5.44 8.19
N LEU A 134 -14.34 -5.55 7.75
CA LEU A 134 -15.07 -6.83 7.71
C LEU A 134 -14.38 -7.85 6.80
N SER A 135 -13.88 -7.41 5.65
CA SER A 135 -13.11 -8.24 4.73
C SER A 135 -11.83 -8.78 5.38
N LEU A 136 -11.02 -7.89 5.97
CA LEU A 136 -9.77 -8.28 6.61
C LEU A 136 -10.02 -9.28 7.74
N ARG A 137 -11.02 -9.05 8.59
CA ARG A 137 -11.39 -9.97 9.68
C ARG A 137 -11.73 -11.36 9.15
N ALA A 138 -12.68 -11.44 8.21
CA ALA A 138 -13.13 -12.71 7.65
C ALA A 138 -11.99 -13.49 6.97
N LEU A 139 -11.15 -12.80 6.19
CA LEU A 139 -10.03 -13.43 5.50
C LEU A 139 -8.92 -13.89 6.47
N ARG A 140 -8.70 -13.15 7.57
CA ARG A 140 -7.71 -13.53 8.59
C ARG A 140 -8.19 -14.73 9.40
N GLU A 141 -9.45 -14.75 9.81
CA GLU A 141 -10.08 -15.85 10.53
C GLU A 141 -10.05 -17.14 9.70
N ASP A 142 -10.38 -17.05 8.40
CA ASP A 142 -10.28 -18.17 7.47
C ASP A 142 -8.83 -18.68 7.34
N LEU A 143 -7.87 -17.76 7.18
CA LEU A 143 -6.46 -18.12 7.09
C LEU A 143 -5.97 -18.85 8.36
N GLU A 144 -6.34 -18.35 9.55
CA GLU A 144 -5.97 -18.95 10.84
C GLU A 144 -6.65 -20.31 11.05
N ALA A 145 -7.95 -20.43 10.72
CA ALA A 145 -8.68 -21.70 10.80
C ALA A 145 -8.10 -22.76 9.86
N SER A 146 -7.68 -22.35 8.66
CA SER A 146 -7.04 -23.25 7.67
C SER A 146 -5.66 -23.77 8.10
N GLY A 147 -5.06 -23.20 9.15
CA GLY A 147 -3.82 -23.68 9.77
C GLY A 147 -4.02 -24.84 10.75
N VAL A 148 -5.24 -24.98 11.30
CA VAL A 148 -5.56 -25.95 12.37
C VAL A 148 -6.19 -27.24 11.81
N VAL A 149 -6.89 -27.17 10.67
CA VAL A 149 -7.64 -28.32 10.13
C VAL A 149 -6.89 -28.97 8.95
N SER A 150 -6.56 -30.25 9.12
CA SER A 150 -5.91 -31.10 8.10
C SER A 150 -6.67 -31.12 6.77
N ALA A 151 -5.89 -31.25 5.69
CA ALA A 151 -6.32 -31.31 4.30
C ALA A 151 -7.40 -32.38 4.05
N SER A 152 -8.66 -31.96 4.09
CA SER A 152 -9.73 -32.68 3.42
C SER A 152 -10.70 -31.67 2.82
N SER A 153 -10.81 -31.74 1.49
CA SER A 153 -11.67 -30.96 0.59
C SER A 153 -11.32 -29.48 0.34
N THR A 154 -11.11 -29.20 -0.95
CA THR A 154 -10.80 -27.93 -1.62
C THR A 154 -12.04 -27.02 -1.71
N GLN A 155 -12.84 -26.90 -0.66
CA GLN A 155 -13.96 -25.96 -0.66
C GLN A 155 -13.50 -24.60 -0.15
N GLN A 156 -13.60 -23.59 -1.02
CA GLN A 156 -13.63 -22.19 -0.58
C GLN A 156 -14.64 -22.08 0.55
N THR A 157 -14.17 -21.64 1.71
CA THR A 157 -15.03 -21.51 2.88
C THR A 157 -15.99 -20.35 2.67
N ALA A 158 -17.20 -20.46 3.22
CA ALA A 158 -18.17 -19.37 3.19
C ALA A 158 -17.58 -18.04 3.78
N GLY A 159 -16.63 -18.16 4.71
CA GLY A 159 -15.89 -17.03 5.27
C GLY A 159 -14.97 -16.33 4.27
N TYR A 160 -14.23 -17.09 3.45
CA TYR A 160 -13.40 -16.52 2.39
C TYR A 160 -14.23 -15.75 1.35
N ASP A 161 -15.34 -16.36 0.89
CA ASP A 161 -16.21 -15.75 -0.12
C ASP A 161 -16.87 -14.47 0.40
N TYR A 162 -17.33 -14.48 1.65
CA TYR A 162 -17.81 -13.29 2.33
C TYR A 162 -16.71 -12.22 2.41
N GLY A 163 -15.49 -12.60 2.80
CA GLY A 163 -14.34 -11.69 2.87
C GLY A 163 -14.04 -11.01 1.53
N VAL A 164 -14.05 -11.77 0.43
CA VAL A 164 -13.85 -11.23 -0.93
C VAL A 164 -15.00 -10.32 -1.35
N GLN A 165 -16.25 -10.68 -1.05
CA GLN A 165 -17.41 -9.85 -1.34
C GLN A 165 -17.31 -8.49 -0.64
N GLN A 166 -16.98 -8.48 0.66
CA GLN A 166 -16.76 -7.25 1.42
C GLN A 166 -15.60 -6.42 0.83
N TYR A 167 -14.53 -7.07 0.36
CA TYR A 167 -13.43 -6.36 -0.30
C TYR A 167 -13.90 -5.65 -1.58
N CYS A 168 -14.68 -6.33 -2.43
CA CYS A 168 -15.25 -5.74 -3.65
C CYS A 168 -16.14 -4.53 -3.34
N MET A 169 -16.97 -4.60 -2.29
CA MET A 169 -17.80 -3.48 -1.85
C MET A 169 -16.94 -2.29 -1.38
N ALA A 170 -15.88 -2.56 -0.62
CA ALA A 170 -14.95 -1.53 -0.17
C ALA A 170 -14.25 -0.84 -1.35
N LEU A 171 -13.79 -1.60 -2.35
CA LEU A 171 -13.17 -1.07 -3.56
C LEU A 171 -14.14 -0.20 -4.38
N GLY A 172 -15.38 -0.66 -4.56
CA GLY A 172 -16.41 0.08 -5.29
C GLY A 172 -16.80 1.39 -4.58
N GLY A 173 -16.94 1.36 -3.26
CA GLY A 173 -17.19 2.54 -2.44
C GLY A 173 -16.02 3.54 -2.50
N LEU A 174 -14.79 3.05 -2.39
CA LEU A 174 -13.60 3.89 -2.50
C LEU A 174 -13.49 4.57 -3.88
N ALA A 175 -13.73 3.82 -4.96
CA ALA A 175 -13.70 4.38 -6.31
C ALA A 175 -14.73 5.50 -6.50
N SER A 176 -15.90 5.35 -5.86
CA SER A 176 -16.95 6.38 -5.86
C SER A 176 -16.47 7.64 -5.12
N ASN A 177 -15.89 7.50 -3.93
CA ASN A 177 -15.34 8.60 -3.13
C ASN A 177 -14.22 9.37 -3.86
N LEU A 178 -13.41 8.67 -4.66
CA LEU A 178 -12.29 9.28 -5.40
C LEU A 178 -12.70 9.95 -6.72
N SER A 179 -13.96 9.86 -7.14
CA SER A 179 -14.43 10.50 -8.38
C SER A 179 -14.52 12.03 -8.25
N SER A 180 -14.77 12.54 -7.04
CA SER A 180 -14.73 13.96 -6.69
C SER A 180 -14.25 14.10 -5.23
N PRO A 181 -12.93 14.01 -4.99
CA PRO A 181 -12.41 13.80 -3.64
C PRO A 181 -12.50 15.08 -2.79
N ASP A 182 -13.24 15.00 -1.68
CA ASP A 182 -13.15 15.94 -0.57
C ASP A 182 -12.14 15.44 0.49
N SER A 183 -11.89 16.24 1.54
CA SER A 183 -10.94 15.84 2.60
C SER A 183 -11.31 14.52 3.28
N ASN A 184 -12.60 14.20 3.37
CA ASN A 184 -13.07 12.95 3.98
C ASN A 184 -12.84 11.76 3.06
N GLY A 185 -13.09 11.91 1.76
CA GLY A 185 -12.80 10.90 0.74
C GLY A 185 -11.31 10.59 0.63
N LEU A 186 -10.43 11.58 0.83
CA LEU A 186 -8.98 11.36 0.89
C LEU A 186 -8.56 10.60 2.16
N LYS A 187 -9.12 10.97 3.32
CA LYS A 187 -8.93 10.22 4.57
C LYS A 187 -9.42 8.78 4.42
N SER A 188 -10.60 8.60 3.83
CA SER A 188 -11.21 7.31 3.49
C SER A 188 -10.24 6.46 2.66
N ALA A 189 -9.70 7.03 1.60
CA ALA A 189 -8.76 6.36 0.72
C ALA A 189 -7.49 5.89 1.42
N LEU A 190 -6.88 6.73 2.26
CA LEU A 190 -5.64 6.37 2.95
C LEU A 190 -5.86 5.27 3.99
N LEU A 191 -6.97 5.30 4.74
CA LEU A 191 -7.33 4.22 5.67
C LEU A 191 -7.70 2.92 4.93
N CYS A 192 -8.44 3.01 3.82
CA CYS A 192 -8.66 1.86 2.95
C CYS A 192 -7.35 1.28 2.43
N CYS A 193 -6.38 2.10 1.99
CA CYS A 193 -5.07 1.61 1.57
C CYS A 193 -4.34 0.84 2.68
N GLN A 194 -4.41 1.27 3.94
CA GLN A 194 -3.83 0.51 5.07
C GLN A 194 -4.43 -0.89 5.15
N VAL A 195 -5.77 -0.98 5.17
CA VAL A 195 -6.49 -2.26 5.30
C VAL A 195 -6.32 -3.12 4.04
N PHE A 196 -6.32 -2.54 2.85
CA PHE A 196 -6.17 -3.25 1.58
C PHE A 196 -4.78 -3.85 1.41
N VAL A 197 -3.73 -3.16 1.88
CA VAL A 197 -2.38 -3.74 1.94
C VAL A 197 -2.38 -5.02 2.77
N SER A 198 -3.04 -5.01 3.93
CA SER A 198 -3.20 -6.20 4.77
C SER A 198 -4.05 -7.30 4.11
N ILE A 199 -5.16 -6.95 3.45
CA ILE A 199 -5.99 -7.92 2.70
C ILE A 199 -5.18 -8.58 1.59
N GLU A 200 -4.44 -7.81 0.79
CA GLU A 200 -3.66 -8.38 -0.31
C GLU A 200 -2.49 -9.23 0.19
N GLN A 201 -1.92 -8.92 1.37
CA GLN A 201 -0.96 -9.81 2.04
C GLN A 201 -1.58 -11.16 2.40
N VAL A 202 -2.78 -11.17 3.00
CA VAL A 202 -3.51 -12.41 3.34
C VAL A 202 -3.83 -13.23 2.10
N ARG A 203 -4.21 -12.56 1.01
CA ARG A 203 -4.52 -13.21 -0.28
C ARG A 203 -3.26 -13.60 -1.08
N GLY A 204 -2.07 -13.19 -0.65
CA GLY A 204 -0.81 -13.44 -1.35
C GLY A 204 -0.66 -12.68 -2.67
N ASN A 205 -1.40 -11.58 -2.85
CA ASN A 205 -1.39 -10.76 -4.07
C ASN A 205 -0.51 -9.51 -3.88
N TYR A 206 0.80 -9.73 -3.85
CA TYR A 206 1.76 -8.66 -3.60
C TYR A 206 1.77 -7.58 -4.70
N THR A 207 1.42 -7.95 -5.94
CA THR A 207 1.23 -7.00 -7.05
C THR A 207 0.22 -5.92 -6.69
N ALA A 208 -0.98 -6.31 -6.24
CA ALA A 208 -2.02 -5.38 -5.83
C ALA A 208 -1.65 -4.65 -4.52
N MET A 209 -0.97 -5.33 -3.59
CA MET A 209 -0.43 -4.69 -2.39
C MET A 209 0.47 -3.50 -2.74
N ALA A 210 1.43 -3.69 -3.66
CA ALA A 210 2.30 -2.61 -4.13
C ALA A 210 1.50 -1.48 -4.79
N GLN A 211 0.44 -1.79 -5.55
CA GLN A 211 -0.42 -0.76 -6.15
C GLN A 211 -1.11 0.11 -5.09
N HIS A 212 -1.60 -0.48 -4.00
CA HIS A 212 -2.21 0.27 -2.89
C HIS A 212 -1.19 1.17 -2.19
N ILE A 213 0.05 0.69 -1.98
CA ILE A 213 1.16 1.49 -1.43
C ILE A 213 1.47 2.68 -2.34
N ILE A 214 1.75 2.42 -3.62
CA ILE A 214 2.13 3.45 -4.60
C ILE A 214 1.03 4.52 -4.73
N ARG A 215 -0.24 4.09 -4.83
CA ARG A 215 -1.37 5.00 -4.96
C ARG A 215 -1.59 5.81 -3.68
N GLY A 216 -1.47 5.18 -2.52
CA GLY A 216 -1.59 5.87 -1.23
C GLY A 216 -0.49 6.91 -1.02
N PHE A 217 0.77 6.59 -1.33
CA PHE A 217 1.87 7.56 -1.28
C PHE A 217 1.66 8.71 -2.27
N ARG A 218 1.15 8.42 -3.46
CA ARG A 218 0.77 9.46 -4.42
C ARG A 218 -0.31 10.38 -3.87
N ILE A 219 -1.33 9.86 -3.18
CA ILE A 219 -2.36 10.70 -2.51
C ILE A 219 -1.70 11.57 -1.44
N MET A 220 -0.84 11.00 -0.59
CA MET A 220 -0.13 11.76 0.45
C MET A 220 0.69 12.91 -0.12
N HIS A 221 1.43 12.66 -1.20
CA HIS A 221 2.25 13.69 -1.86
C HIS A 221 1.39 14.75 -2.56
N GLN A 222 0.40 14.33 -3.37
CA GLN A 222 -0.47 15.24 -4.13
C GLN A 222 -1.27 16.19 -3.23
N TYR A 223 -1.71 15.71 -2.07
CA TYR A 223 -2.53 16.48 -1.14
C TYR A 223 -1.74 17.01 0.07
N ARG A 224 -0.39 16.93 0.02
CA ARG A 224 0.52 17.48 1.04
C ARG A 224 0.16 17.05 2.47
N ALA A 225 0.18 15.73 2.69
CA ALA A 225 0.02 15.15 4.02
C ALA A 225 1.17 15.53 4.98
N ARG A 226 2.34 15.90 4.44
CA ARG A 226 3.52 16.39 5.18
C ARG A 226 3.96 17.77 4.66
N PRO A 227 4.69 18.56 5.47
CA PRO A 227 5.34 19.77 5.00
C PRO A 227 6.33 19.45 3.86
N CYS A 228 6.44 20.36 2.89
CA CYS A 228 7.39 20.22 1.79
C CYS A 228 8.12 21.54 1.55
N LEU A 229 9.33 21.46 1.02
CA LEU A 229 9.98 22.60 0.41
C LEU A 229 9.41 22.78 -1.00
N VAL A 230 9.50 23.98 -1.54
CA VAL A 230 9.25 24.25 -2.95
C VAL A 230 10.43 25.07 -3.49
N PRO A 231 10.65 25.13 -4.82
CA PRO A 231 11.72 25.93 -5.40
C PRO A 231 11.73 27.36 -4.83
N ALA A 232 12.94 27.89 -4.57
CA ALA A 232 13.22 29.09 -3.77
C ALA A 232 13.12 28.91 -2.25
N ASP A 233 13.40 27.70 -1.74
CA ASP A 233 13.50 27.35 -0.31
C ASP A 233 12.32 27.78 0.56
N LYS A 234 11.15 27.88 -0.05
CA LYS A 234 9.93 28.24 0.66
C LYS A 234 9.34 26.99 1.31
N LEU A 235 9.23 27.02 2.63
CA LEU A 235 8.52 25.99 3.37
C LEU A 235 7.01 26.14 3.14
N VAL A 236 6.39 25.06 2.70
CA VAL A 236 4.93 24.96 2.59
C VAL A 236 4.45 24.02 3.70
N PRO A 237 3.57 24.47 4.61
CA PRO A 237 3.05 23.63 5.66
C PRO A 237 2.19 22.50 5.09
N ALA A 238 2.05 21.42 5.87
CA ALA A 238 1.09 20.37 5.55
C ALA A 238 -0.32 20.98 5.45
N HIS A 239 -1.05 20.66 4.38
CA HIS A 239 -2.33 21.33 4.11
C HIS A 239 -3.43 20.84 5.06
N HIS A 240 -3.31 19.59 5.52
CA HIS A 240 -4.26 18.92 6.41
C HIS A 240 -3.51 17.95 7.35
N GLY A 241 -3.14 18.38 8.56
CA GLY A 241 -2.58 17.49 9.60
C GLY A 241 -3.54 16.38 10.10
N ARG A 242 -4.65 16.13 9.38
CA ARG A 242 -5.68 15.13 9.67
C ARG A 242 -5.67 13.95 8.69
N LEU A 243 -4.85 13.98 7.65
CA LEU A 243 -4.71 12.84 6.75
C LEU A 243 -3.91 11.72 7.44
N PRO A 244 -4.36 10.46 7.34
CA PRO A 244 -3.61 9.32 7.85
C PRO A 244 -2.24 9.20 7.18
N LEU A 245 -1.20 8.94 7.99
CA LEU A 245 0.17 8.78 7.51
C LEU A 245 0.40 7.31 7.10
N LEU A 246 0.08 6.99 5.84
CA LEU A 246 0.25 5.63 5.31
C LEU A 246 1.72 5.19 5.33
N ASP A 247 2.66 6.10 5.08
CA ASP A 247 4.10 5.81 5.14
C ASP A 247 4.54 5.21 6.48
N LEU A 248 4.11 5.77 7.61
CA LEU A 248 4.39 5.24 8.95
C LEU A 248 3.78 3.85 9.15
N PHE A 249 2.53 3.65 8.74
CA PHE A 249 1.88 2.33 8.81
C PHE A 249 2.67 1.29 8.03
N ILE A 250 3.08 1.60 6.80
CA ILE A 250 3.83 0.68 5.95
C ILE A 250 5.20 0.39 6.57
N ILE A 251 5.92 1.39 7.09
CA ILE A 251 7.21 1.14 7.75
C ILE A 251 7.05 0.18 8.93
N LYS A 252 6.08 0.43 9.83
CA LYS A 252 5.80 -0.44 10.98
C LYS A 252 5.41 -1.87 10.54
N LEU A 253 4.60 -1.99 9.50
CA LEU A 253 4.16 -3.28 8.96
C LEU A 253 5.33 -4.13 8.49
N PHE A 254 6.27 -3.54 7.75
CA PHE A 254 7.42 -4.25 7.19
C PHE A 254 8.56 -4.43 8.20
N ALA A 255 8.80 -3.45 9.08
CA ALA A 255 9.82 -3.49 10.13
C ALA A 255 9.47 -4.46 11.29
N ALA A 256 8.21 -4.91 11.39
CA ALA A 256 7.82 -5.90 12.39
C ALA A 256 8.73 -7.14 12.32
N PRO A 257 9.23 -7.64 13.48
CA PRO A 257 10.11 -8.80 13.53
C PRO A 257 9.53 -10.02 12.80
N CYS A 258 10.40 -10.90 12.30
CA CYS A 258 9.98 -12.19 11.77
C CYS A 258 10.68 -13.29 12.56
N LYS A 259 9.91 -14.10 13.30
CA LYS A 259 10.43 -15.24 14.08
C LYS A 259 11.20 -16.29 13.26
N PHE A 260 11.13 -16.23 11.94
CA PHE A 260 11.85 -17.11 11.02
C PHE A 260 13.27 -16.62 10.66
N ALA A 261 13.64 -15.43 11.10
CA ALA A 261 14.97 -14.86 10.90
C ALA A 261 15.82 -14.85 12.19
N ASP A 262 15.19 -15.08 13.35
CA ASP A 262 15.85 -15.11 14.64
C ASP A 262 16.17 -16.58 15.02
N PRO A 263 17.35 -16.88 15.58
CA PRO A 263 17.62 -18.21 16.12
C PRO A 263 16.62 -18.52 17.26
N PRO A 264 16.13 -19.78 17.38
CA PRO A 264 15.21 -20.13 18.44
C PRO A 264 15.88 -19.88 19.80
N THR A 265 15.34 -18.93 20.56
CA THR A 265 15.69 -18.77 21.97
C THR A 265 14.80 -19.74 22.73
N ILE A 266 15.36 -20.90 23.07
CA ILE A 266 14.71 -21.80 24.03
C ILE A 266 14.85 -21.14 25.40
N SER A 267 13.78 -20.51 25.88
CA SER A 267 13.65 -20.16 27.29
C SER A 267 13.10 -21.36 28.04
N ASP A 268 13.98 -22.16 28.62
CA ASP A 268 13.57 -23.20 29.57
C ASP A 268 13.33 -22.59 30.96
N MET A 269 12.25 -23.03 31.59
CA MET A 269 11.75 -22.63 32.92
C MET A 269 12.60 -23.14 34.09
N SER A 270 13.92 -23.25 33.93
CA SER A 270 14.85 -23.48 35.04
C SER A 270 16.20 -22.86 34.69
N GLY A 271 16.58 -21.82 35.42
CA GLY A 271 17.76 -20.99 35.15
C GLY A 271 19.10 -21.70 35.33
N THR A 272 19.45 -22.62 34.44
CA THR A 272 20.80 -23.20 34.34
C THR A 272 21.18 -23.40 32.88
N THR A 273 22.17 -22.64 32.40
CA THR A 273 22.78 -22.79 31.08
C THR A 273 23.79 -23.93 31.08
N VAL A 274 23.55 -24.96 30.28
CA VAL A 274 24.58 -25.95 29.89
C VAL A 274 24.57 -26.05 28.36
N PRO A 275 25.73 -26.05 27.68
CA PRO A 275 25.78 -26.26 26.23
C PRO A 275 25.62 -27.75 25.93
N VAL A 276 24.52 -28.13 25.28
CA VAL A 276 24.33 -29.47 24.72
C VAL A 276 24.80 -29.46 23.27
N SER A 277 25.78 -30.30 22.95
CA SER A 277 26.25 -30.54 21.58
C SER A 277 25.17 -31.19 20.69
N PRO A 278 25.16 -30.91 19.38
CA PRO A 278 24.05 -31.21 18.50
C PRO A 278 24.07 -32.67 18.03
N MET A 279 22.92 -33.33 18.07
CA MET A 279 22.65 -34.55 17.31
C MET A 279 21.54 -34.27 16.30
N SER A 280 21.93 -34.28 15.03
CA SER A 280 21.09 -34.55 13.85
C SER A 280 19.98 -33.54 13.51
N GLU A 281 20.35 -32.38 12.97
CA GLU A 281 19.49 -31.64 12.03
C GLU A 281 20.27 -31.28 10.76
N SER A 282 19.62 -31.52 9.62
CA SER A 282 20.03 -31.26 8.23
C SER A 282 20.86 -29.97 8.05
N PRO A 283 22.13 -30.04 7.60
CA PRO A 283 23.00 -28.88 7.48
C PRO A 283 22.83 -28.24 6.10
N ASP A 284 21.88 -27.31 5.90
CA ASP A 284 21.84 -26.50 4.66
C ASP A 284 20.91 -25.27 4.79
N LEU A 285 21.28 -24.27 5.61
CA LEU A 285 20.84 -22.89 5.34
C LEU A 285 21.91 -21.88 5.82
N PRO A 286 22.51 -21.08 4.92
CA PRO A 286 23.60 -20.18 5.28
C PRO A 286 23.15 -19.04 6.19
N ARG A 287 24.05 -18.73 7.12
CA ARG A 287 23.97 -17.85 8.29
C ARG A 287 24.03 -16.34 7.95
N ILE A 288 23.32 -15.90 6.90
CA ILE A 288 23.39 -14.53 6.35
C ILE A 288 22.36 -13.55 6.94
N VAL A 289 21.26 -14.05 7.48
CA VAL A 289 20.02 -13.25 7.55
C VAL A 289 19.83 -12.35 8.80
N PRO A 290 20.46 -12.56 9.98
CA PRO A 290 20.19 -11.71 11.13
C PRO A 290 20.71 -10.27 10.98
N ASP A 291 21.92 -10.09 10.44
CA ASP A 291 22.61 -8.80 10.44
C ASP A 291 21.98 -7.82 9.44
N MET A 292 21.75 -8.25 8.20
CA MET A 292 21.13 -7.41 7.16
C MET A 292 19.70 -7.00 7.52
N ARG A 293 18.92 -7.89 8.14
CA ARG A 293 17.56 -7.55 8.58
C ARG A 293 17.58 -6.56 9.74
N THR A 294 18.49 -6.75 10.69
CA THR A 294 18.66 -5.85 11.83
C THR A 294 19.05 -4.46 11.35
N GLU A 295 20.00 -4.35 10.44
CA GLU A 295 20.42 -3.09 9.85
C GLU A 295 19.29 -2.39 9.07
N LEU A 296 18.52 -3.13 8.26
CA LEU A 296 17.37 -2.54 7.56
C LEU A 296 16.30 -2.04 8.53
N THR A 297 16.08 -2.77 9.63
CA THR A 297 15.15 -2.38 10.70
C THR A 297 15.65 -1.15 11.45
N ARG A 298 16.96 -1.03 11.68
CA ARG A 298 17.59 0.15 12.26
C ARG A 298 17.38 1.38 11.37
N ILE A 299 17.63 1.26 10.07
CA ILE A 299 17.37 2.33 9.09
C ILE A 299 15.89 2.73 9.06
N ALA A 300 14.99 1.75 9.14
CA ALA A 300 13.56 1.99 9.22
C ALA A 300 13.16 2.79 10.48
N THR A 301 13.72 2.44 11.64
CA THR A 301 13.50 3.18 12.89
C THR A 301 13.99 4.62 12.78
N SER A 302 15.21 4.83 12.28
CA SER A 302 15.74 6.18 12.03
C SER A 302 14.88 6.96 11.02
N THR A 303 14.30 6.27 10.03
CA THR A 303 13.37 6.88 9.07
C THR A 303 12.07 7.33 9.76
N VAL A 304 11.51 6.54 10.68
CA VAL A 304 10.32 6.93 11.45
C VAL A 304 10.60 8.15 12.32
N GLU A 305 11.74 8.19 13.00
CA GLU A 305 12.17 9.33 13.81
C GLU A 305 12.32 10.59 12.95
N PHE A 306 13.00 10.47 11.80
CA PHE A 306 13.14 11.53 10.81
C PHE A 306 11.78 12.06 10.34
N LEU A 307 10.85 11.17 9.96
CA LEU A 307 9.49 11.55 9.56
C LEU A 307 8.71 12.23 10.69
N GLY A 308 8.96 11.84 11.94
CA GLY A 308 8.42 12.51 13.12
C GLY A 308 8.89 13.96 13.22
N LYS A 309 10.19 14.20 13.05
CA LYS A 309 10.77 15.56 13.01
C LYS A 309 10.21 16.37 11.84
N VAL A 310 10.06 15.76 10.66
CA VAL A 310 9.50 16.43 9.47
C VAL A 310 8.08 16.95 9.71
N SER A 311 7.25 16.19 10.42
CA SER A 311 5.89 16.62 10.76
C SER A 311 5.84 17.83 11.69
N GLN A 312 6.94 18.15 12.38
CA GLN A 312 7.02 19.21 13.39
C GLN A 312 7.78 20.46 12.91
N ILE A 313 8.21 20.52 11.65
CA ILE A 313 8.98 21.65 11.09
C ILE A 313 8.21 22.96 11.21
N LYS A 314 8.90 24.00 11.70
CA LYS A 314 8.35 25.36 11.83
C LYS A 314 9.10 26.40 11.00
N SER A 315 10.36 26.14 10.65
CA SER A 315 11.23 27.08 9.92
C SER A 315 11.89 26.42 8.71
N VAL A 316 12.39 27.25 7.80
CA VAL A 316 13.20 26.78 6.65
C VAL A 316 14.53 26.20 7.13
N GLU A 317 15.13 26.76 8.18
CA GLU A 317 16.38 26.27 8.78
C GLU A 317 16.23 24.83 9.30
N ASP A 318 15.11 24.52 9.95
CA ASP A 318 14.78 23.16 10.39
C ASP A 318 14.69 22.21 9.20
N ALA A 319 14.04 22.63 8.12
CA ALA A 319 13.90 21.83 6.91
C ALA A 319 15.25 21.57 6.24
N VAL A 320 16.15 22.56 6.18
CA VAL A 320 17.50 22.41 5.62
C VAL A 320 18.34 21.44 6.44
N ARG A 321 18.29 21.51 7.78
CA ARG A 321 18.97 20.53 8.64
C ARG A 321 18.47 19.10 8.41
N LEU A 322 17.16 18.94 8.26
CA LEU A 322 16.54 17.65 7.99
C LEU A 322 16.86 17.12 6.58
N LEU A 323 17.17 17.97 5.60
CA LEU A 323 17.66 17.50 4.29
C LEU A 323 18.99 16.73 4.43
N SER A 324 19.89 17.17 5.30
CA SER A 324 21.15 16.44 5.57
C SER A 324 20.87 15.07 6.22
N GLU A 325 19.92 14.99 7.15
CA GLU A 325 19.48 13.71 7.74
C GLU A 325 18.86 12.79 6.66
N LYS A 326 18.03 13.34 5.75
CA LYS A 326 17.47 12.60 4.62
C LYS A 326 18.55 12.01 3.73
N VAL A 327 19.58 12.78 3.39
CA VAL A 327 20.71 12.32 2.56
C VAL A 327 21.45 11.19 3.26
N ALA A 328 21.78 11.33 4.54
CA ALA A 328 22.45 10.28 5.32
C ALA A 328 21.63 8.96 5.39
N LEU A 329 20.30 9.06 5.47
CA LEU A 329 19.41 7.90 5.42
C LEU A 329 19.40 7.23 4.03
N LEU A 330 19.38 8.02 2.95
CA LEU A 330 19.47 7.51 1.59
C LEU A 330 20.82 6.82 1.33
N ASP A 331 21.91 7.41 1.82
CA ASP A 331 23.26 6.81 1.75
C ASP A 331 23.32 5.50 2.53
N SER A 332 22.73 5.47 3.74
CA SER A 332 22.64 4.25 4.56
C SER A 332 21.87 3.12 3.85
N LEU A 333 20.77 3.45 3.16
CA LEU A 333 20.03 2.48 2.33
C LEU A 333 20.88 1.99 1.15
N GLY A 334 21.63 2.89 0.50
CA GLY A 334 22.56 2.54 -0.57
C GLY A 334 23.66 1.59 -0.10
N SER A 335 24.32 1.90 1.01
CA SER A 335 25.33 1.03 1.63
C SER A 335 24.76 -0.33 2.02
N TRP A 336 23.56 -0.35 2.58
CA TRP A 336 22.87 -1.60 2.92
C TRP A 336 22.62 -2.47 1.68
N LEU A 337 22.16 -1.87 0.57
CA LEU A 337 21.91 -2.60 -0.67
C LEU A 337 23.20 -3.20 -1.25
N THR A 338 24.29 -2.43 -1.27
CA THR A 338 25.61 -2.89 -1.70
C THR A 338 26.10 -4.06 -0.83
N GLY A 339 25.93 -3.94 0.50
CA GLY A 339 26.27 -5.02 1.42
C GLY A 339 25.46 -6.29 1.17
N LEU A 340 24.16 -6.16 0.92
CA LEU A 340 23.30 -7.30 0.60
C LEU A 340 23.77 -8.01 -0.68
N GLU A 341 24.11 -7.24 -1.72
CA GLU A 341 24.57 -7.77 -3.00
C GLU A 341 25.92 -8.49 -2.87
N LEU A 342 26.85 -7.94 -2.09
CA LEU A 342 28.13 -8.59 -1.81
C LEU A 342 27.93 -9.95 -1.13
N VAL A 343 27.12 -9.98 -0.07
CA VAL A 343 26.84 -11.21 0.69
C VAL A 343 26.13 -12.25 -0.17
N GLU A 344 25.25 -11.83 -1.09
CA GLU A 344 24.65 -12.74 -2.07
C GLU A 344 25.65 -13.27 -3.11
N THR A 345 26.68 -12.51 -3.48
CA THR A 345 27.72 -12.99 -4.40
C THR A 345 28.69 -13.97 -3.74
N GLU A 346 28.99 -13.80 -2.45
CA GLU A 346 29.97 -14.63 -1.73
C GLU A 346 29.42 -16.01 -1.35
N ILE A 347 28.11 -16.15 -1.14
CA ILE A 347 27.56 -17.34 -0.46
C ILE A 347 26.70 -18.22 -1.37
N LYS A 348 26.36 -17.79 -2.59
CA LYS A 348 25.33 -18.46 -3.38
C LYS A 348 25.90 -19.43 -4.44
N PRO A 349 25.66 -20.76 -4.33
CA PRO A 349 25.65 -21.65 -5.50
C PRO A 349 24.48 -21.29 -6.43
N PRO A 350 24.43 -21.76 -7.70
CA PRO A 350 23.44 -21.32 -8.69
C PRO A 350 22.01 -21.74 -8.29
N GLY A 351 21.30 -20.85 -7.59
CA GLY A 351 19.96 -21.09 -7.08
C GLY A 351 19.11 -19.82 -7.01
N PRO A 352 17.76 -19.94 -7.01
CA PRO A 352 16.85 -18.80 -6.94
C PRO A 352 16.99 -18.05 -5.61
N GLU A 353 16.95 -16.72 -5.65
CA GLU A 353 16.91 -15.85 -4.46
C GLU A 353 15.84 -16.26 -3.44
N LEU A 354 16.20 -16.18 -2.15
CA LEU A 354 15.29 -16.48 -1.05
C LEU A 354 14.14 -15.45 -1.00
N VAL A 355 12.92 -15.91 -0.72
CA VAL A 355 11.75 -15.04 -0.60
C VAL A 355 11.95 -13.97 0.47
N SER A 356 12.61 -14.31 1.58
CA SER A 356 12.96 -13.37 2.64
C SER A 356 13.85 -12.23 2.14
N VAL A 357 14.83 -12.50 1.26
CA VAL A 357 15.70 -11.49 0.65
C VAL A 357 14.91 -10.60 -0.30
N ALA A 358 14.03 -11.19 -1.11
CA ALA A 358 13.14 -10.41 -1.98
C ALA A 358 12.24 -9.45 -1.19
N PHE A 359 11.70 -9.87 -0.04
CA PHE A 359 10.94 -8.99 0.86
C PHE A 359 11.81 -7.89 1.50
N MET A 360 13.07 -8.17 1.84
CA MET A 360 14.00 -7.12 2.31
C MET A 360 14.27 -6.09 1.21
N ARG A 361 14.50 -6.52 -0.04
CA ARG A 361 14.63 -5.62 -1.19
C ARG A 361 13.37 -4.78 -1.42
N LEU A 362 12.19 -5.41 -1.29
CA LEU A 362 10.89 -4.71 -1.37
C LEU A 362 10.82 -3.60 -0.30
N PHE A 363 11.17 -3.92 0.95
CA PHE A 363 11.12 -2.96 2.04
C PHE A 363 12.15 -1.83 1.88
N HIS A 364 13.37 -2.14 1.43
CA HIS A 364 14.37 -1.14 1.06
C HIS A 364 13.82 -0.14 0.03
N VAL A 365 13.18 -0.64 -1.05
CA VAL A 365 12.61 0.24 -2.09
C VAL A 365 11.47 1.10 -1.53
N ILE A 366 10.64 0.55 -0.65
CA ILE A 366 9.59 1.33 0.05
C ILE A 366 10.21 2.47 0.87
N LEU A 367 11.24 2.20 1.69
CA LEU A 367 11.93 3.23 2.47
C LEU A 367 12.53 4.30 1.58
N LYS A 368 13.16 3.90 0.46
CA LYS A 368 13.72 4.82 -0.52
C LYS A 368 12.65 5.72 -1.13
N ILE A 369 11.49 5.19 -1.54
CA ILE A 369 10.37 5.97 -2.08
C ILE A 369 9.88 7.00 -1.05
N ILE A 370 9.72 6.59 0.21
CA ILE A 370 9.25 7.47 1.29
C ILE A 370 10.24 8.62 1.51
N LEU A 371 11.54 8.31 1.61
CA LEU A 371 12.59 9.32 1.81
C LEU A 371 12.66 10.27 0.62
N LEU A 372 12.66 9.74 -0.62
CA LEU A 372 12.72 10.55 -1.84
C LEU A 372 11.58 11.56 -1.87
N GLY A 373 10.34 11.15 -1.56
CA GLY A 373 9.15 12.01 -1.56
C GLY A 373 8.91 12.85 -0.30
N THR A 374 9.89 12.93 0.61
CA THR A 374 9.82 13.75 1.83
C THR A 374 10.71 14.99 1.70
N LEU A 375 10.24 16.18 2.11
CA LEU A 375 10.98 17.44 2.02
C LEU A 375 11.53 17.73 0.61
N ASP A 376 10.64 17.73 -0.36
CA ASP A 376 11.00 17.77 -1.76
C ASP A 376 11.53 19.13 -2.22
N SER A 377 12.66 19.15 -2.91
CA SER A 377 13.18 20.32 -3.64
C SER A 377 13.66 19.99 -5.06
N SER A 378 13.77 18.69 -5.41
CA SER A 378 14.35 18.23 -6.67
C SER A 378 13.38 18.39 -7.86
N PRO A 379 13.81 19.00 -8.99
CA PRO A 379 13.01 19.08 -10.21
C PRO A 379 12.79 17.70 -10.88
N ASN A 380 13.64 16.71 -10.59
CA ASN A 380 13.58 15.36 -11.18
C ASN A 380 12.81 14.33 -10.33
N LEU A 381 12.29 14.74 -9.17
CA LEU A 381 11.64 13.83 -8.21
C LEU A 381 10.56 12.94 -8.83
N ASN A 382 9.72 13.49 -9.71
CA ASN A 382 8.64 12.71 -10.35
C ASN A 382 9.17 11.56 -11.22
N ALA A 383 10.35 11.73 -11.83
CA ALA A 383 10.99 10.68 -12.60
C ALA A 383 11.63 9.64 -11.68
N GLU A 384 12.32 10.07 -10.63
CA GLU A 384 12.93 9.18 -9.63
C GLU A 384 11.88 8.31 -8.93
N LEU A 385 10.80 8.92 -8.42
CA LEU A 385 9.69 8.21 -7.80
C LEU A 385 9.04 7.22 -8.77
N ARG A 386 8.91 7.58 -10.06
CA ARG A 386 8.37 6.64 -11.06
C ARG A 386 9.26 5.41 -11.20
N THR A 387 10.56 5.61 -11.36
CA THR A 387 11.54 4.53 -11.47
C THR A 387 11.48 3.59 -10.26
N GLU A 388 11.46 4.14 -9.05
CA GLU A 388 11.40 3.32 -7.84
C GLU A 388 10.01 2.66 -7.66
N ASN A 389 8.92 3.29 -8.06
CA ASN A 389 7.59 2.67 -8.09
C ASN A 389 7.52 1.49 -9.06
N ASP A 390 8.15 1.61 -10.25
CA ASP A 390 8.22 0.52 -11.22
C ASP A 390 9.06 -0.65 -10.68
N ARG A 391 10.17 -0.34 -9.98
CA ARG A 391 10.99 -1.34 -9.26
C ARG A 391 10.19 -2.05 -8.16
N LEU A 392 9.43 -1.29 -7.36
CA LEU A 392 8.56 -1.84 -6.31
C LEU A 392 7.54 -2.81 -6.91
N GLN A 393 6.92 -2.44 -8.02
CA GLN A 393 5.96 -3.29 -8.72
C GLN A 393 6.60 -4.56 -9.28
N GLY A 394 7.80 -4.46 -9.85
CA GLY A 394 8.56 -5.61 -10.35
C GLY A 394 8.94 -6.60 -9.26
N LEU A 395 9.43 -6.10 -8.12
CA LEU A 395 9.76 -6.94 -6.95
C LEU A 395 8.51 -7.62 -6.38
N ALA A 396 7.40 -6.90 -6.27
CA ALA A 396 6.14 -7.44 -5.79
C ALA A 396 5.63 -8.59 -6.69
N ASN A 397 5.74 -8.45 -8.01
CA ASN A 397 5.39 -9.51 -8.96
C ASN A 397 6.29 -10.74 -8.77
N SER A 398 7.61 -10.54 -8.67
CA SER A 398 8.60 -11.61 -8.42
C SER A 398 8.30 -12.37 -7.13
N ILE A 399 7.99 -11.66 -6.04
CA ILE A 399 7.62 -12.25 -4.75
C ILE A 399 6.36 -13.10 -4.91
N GLY A 400 5.32 -12.58 -5.58
CA GLY A 400 4.08 -13.33 -5.83
C GLY A 400 4.30 -14.64 -6.55
N GLU A 401 5.10 -14.66 -7.61
CA GLU A 401 5.40 -15.90 -8.35
C GLU A 401 6.23 -16.88 -7.50
N ARG A 402 7.19 -16.38 -6.71
CA ARG A 402 7.98 -17.23 -5.82
C ARG A 402 7.11 -17.86 -4.74
N VAL A 403 6.27 -17.08 -4.06
CA VAL A 403 5.37 -17.57 -3.00
C VAL A 403 4.41 -18.63 -3.53
N LYS A 404 3.85 -18.44 -4.73
CA LYS A 404 3.05 -19.47 -5.42
C LYS A 404 3.86 -20.74 -5.67
N GLY A 405 5.08 -20.61 -6.18
CA GLY A 405 6.00 -21.74 -6.41
C GLY A 405 6.31 -22.53 -5.14
N TYR A 406 6.55 -21.86 -4.00
CA TYR A 406 6.75 -22.51 -2.70
C TYR A 406 5.50 -23.26 -2.22
N ARG A 407 4.32 -22.65 -2.37
CA ARG A 407 3.04 -23.28 -2.00
C ARG A 407 2.80 -24.54 -2.85
N MET A 408 3.03 -24.48 -4.16
CA MET A 408 2.87 -25.63 -5.05
C MET A 408 3.86 -26.76 -4.74
N ARG A 409 5.14 -26.44 -4.49
CA ARG A 409 6.16 -27.45 -4.14
C ARG A 409 5.89 -28.14 -2.82
N SER A 410 5.33 -27.44 -1.84
CA SER A 410 5.06 -28.02 -0.53
C SER A 410 3.71 -28.74 -0.44
N VAL A 411 2.73 -28.38 -1.27
CA VAL A 411 1.55 -29.23 -1.53
C VAL A 411 1.98 -30.55 -2.16
N ASN A 412 2.96 -30.54 -3.07
CA ASN A 412 3.49 -31.75 -3.72
C ASN A 412 4.44 -32.60 -2.84
N ARG A 413 4.95 -32.09 -1.71
CA ARG A 413 5.91 -32.79 -0.82
C ARG A 413 5.28 -33.45 0.42
N ASN A 414 3.95 -33.48 0.55
CA ASN A 414 3.13 -33.88 1.71
C ASN A 414 2.93 -32.82 2.81
N GLY A 415 1.70 -32.33 2.92
CA GLY A 415 0.82 -32.48 4.11
C GLY A 415 1.11 -31.80 5.45
N ARG A 416 2.35 -31.48 5.86
CA ARG A 416 2.57 -31.03 7.27
C ARG A 416 3.55 -29.88 7.53
N GLU A 417 4.38 -29.42 6.57
CA GLU A 417 5.37 -28.35 6.87
C GLU A 417 5.39 -27.16 5.89
N ALA A 418 4.43 -27.13 4.97
CA ALA A 418 4.39 -26.27 3.80
C ALA A 418 4.31 -24.75 4.05
N ARG A 419 3.64 -24.34 5.12
CA ARG A 419 3.13 -22.96 5.25
C ARG A 419 3.99 -22.05 6.15
N SER A 420 4.99 -22.61 6.81
CA SER A 420 5.77 -21.93 7.85
C SER A 420 6.85 -20.97 7.33
N LYS A 421 7.20 -20.98 6.04
CA LYS A 421 8.39 -20.25 5.52
C LYS A 421 8.08 -19.05 4.59
N VAL A 422 6.85 -18.53 4.59
CA VAL A 422 6.37 -17.52 3.63
C VAL A 422 6.18 -16.11 4.23
N CYS A 423 6.45 -15.90 5.52
CA CYS A 423 6.25 -14.60 6.20
C CYS A 423 7.47 -13.67 6.26
#